data_AF-A0A3D2J235-F1
#
_entry.id   AF-A0A3D2J235-F1
#
_cell.length_a   1.000
_cell.length_b   1.000
_cell.length_c   1.000
_cell.angle_alpha   90.00
_cell.angle_beta   90.00
_cell.angle_gamma   90.00
#
_symmetry.space_group_name_H-M   'P 1'
#
loop_
_entity.id
_entity.type
_entity.pdbx_description
1 polymer ?
#
loop_
_entity_poly.entity_id
_entity_poly.type
_entity_poly.pdbx_seq_one_letter_code
_entity_poly.pdbx_strand_id
1 'polypeptide(L)'
;QLREEKIQYKVGRMKFNEVERAISNGTTEGLVKLLIDPQGHILGGHILGNRADDLIASIVVAMQAGLRAEQIANTIIPYPTLSEGVRWAADRIE
;
A
#
# COMPACT_ATOMS: atom_id res chain seq x y z
N GLN A 1 -1.43 14.68 11.16
CA GLN A 1 -0.81 15.07 9.88
C GLN A 1 -1.90 15.48 8.88
N LEU A 2 -2.21 14.72 7.80
CA LEU A 2 -3.05 15.24 6.69
C LEU A 2 -4.40 15.88 7.10
N ARG A 3 -5.10 15.29 8.08
CA ARG A 3 -6.38 15.83 8.61
C ARG A 3 -6.19 17.16 9.34
N GLU A 4 -5.13 17.30 10.13
CA GLU A 4 -4.82 18.53 10.88
C GLU A 4 -4.44 19.66 9.92
N GLU A 5 -3.69 19.31 8.88
CA GLU A 5 -3.25 20.24 7.82
C GLU A 5 -4.34 20.51 6.77
N LYS A 6 -5.49 19.84 6.86
CA LYS A 6 -6.62 19.94 5.91
C LYS A 6 -6.22 19.64 4.45
N ILE A 7 -5.23 18.75 4.27
CA ILE A 7 -4.83 18.26 2.95
C ILE A 7 -5.88 17.26 2.46
N GLN A 8 -6.33 17.41 1.21
CA GLN A 8 -7.24 16.45 0.60
C GLN A 8 -6.49 15.18 0.21
N TYR A 9 -7.08 14.03 0.52
CA TYR A 9 -6.51 12.73 0.17
C TYR A 9 -7.60 11.67 0.00
N LYS A 10 -7.30 10.67 -0.80
CA LYS A 10 -8.02 9.40 -0.92
C LYS A 10 -7.29 8.30 -0.18
N VAL A 11 -7.98 7.19 0.10
CA VAL A 11 -7.40 6.08 0.87
C VAL A 11 -7.46 4.79 0.09
N GLY A 12 -6.28 4.21 -0.16
CA GLY A 12 -6.15 2.85 -0.67
C GLY A 12 -5.94 1.84 0.45
N ARG A 13 -6.61 0.69 0.44
CA ARG A 13 -6.47 -0.34 1.49
C ARG A 13 -6.46 -1.76 0.95
N MET A 14 -5.66 -2.61 1.59
CA MET A 14 -5.67 -4.05 1.38
C MET A 14 -5.46 -4.77 2.70
N LYS A 15 -6.36 -5.67 3.09
CA LYS A 15 -6.22 -6.46 4.31
C LYS A 15 -5.39 -7.72 4.06
N PHE A 16 -4.61 -8.15 5.03
CA PHE A 16 -3.77 -9.34 4.88
C PHE A 16 -4.58 -10.65 4.83
N ASN A 17 -5.82 -10.66 5.29
CA ASN A 17 -6.73 -11.79 5.06
C ASN A 17 -7.26 -11.90 3.61
N GLU A 18 -6.92 -10.95 2.74
CA GLU A 18 -7.20 -10.97 1.30
C GLU A 18 -5.91 -11.17 0.47
N VAL A 19 -4.74 -11.26 1.11
CA VAL A 19 -3.45 -11.47 0.44
C VAL A 19 -3.07 -12.95 0.55
N GLU A 20 -3.00 -13.64 -0.57
CA GLU A 20 -2.86 -15.09 -0.58
C GLU A 20 -1.58 -15.62 0.06
N ARG A 21 -0.45 -14.90 -0.07
CA ARG A 21 0.77 -15.26 0.66
C ARG A 21 0.56 -15.17 2.18
N ALA A 22 -0.17 -14.17 2.67
CA ALA A 22 -0.47 -14.04 4.09
C ALA A 22 -1.42 -15.13 4.57
N ILE A 23 -2.43 -15.49 3.75
CA ILE A 23 -3.33 -16.63 3.99
C ILE A 23 -2.53 -17.93 4.07
N SER A 24 -1.65 -18.18 3.10
CA SER A 24 -0.82 -19.39 3.05
C SER A 24 0.16 -19.49 4.22
N ASN A 25 0.64 -18.35 4.73
CA ASN A 25 1.52 -18.29 5.89
C ASN A 25 0.76 -18.38 7.24
N GLY A 26 -0.57 -18.30 7.25
CA GLY A 26 -1.37 -18.20 8.47
C GLY A 26 -1.22 -16.86 9.21
N THR A 27 -0.64 -15.83 8.58
CA THR A 27 -0.38 -14.51 9.19
C THR A 27 -1.28 -13.44 8.56
N THR A 28 -2.59 -13.55 8.78
CA THR A 28 -3.62 -12.75 8.09
C THR A 28 -4.03 -11.47 8.82
N GLU A 29 -3.51 -11.25 10.03
CA GLU A 29 -3.78 -10.04 10.78
C GLU A 29 -3.04 -8.83 10.20
N GLY A 30 -3.76 -7.72 10.06
CA GLY A 30 -3.21 -6.45 9.60
C GLY A 30 -3.65 -6.03 8.19
N LEU A 31 -3.01 -4.99 7.67
CA LEU A 31 -3.36 -4.34 6.41
C LEU A 31 -2.21 -3.46 5.87
N VAL A 32 -2.30 -3.15 4.58
CA VAL A 32 -1.61 -2.02 3.95
C VAL A 32 -2.63 -0.90 3.71
N LYS A 33 -2.24 0.35 4.02
CA LYS A 33 -3.02 1.56 3.77
C LYS A 33 -2.15 2.61 3.10
N LEU A 34 -2.57 3.12 1.95
CA LEU A 34 -1.94 4.23 1.23
C LEU A 34 -2.83 5.47 1.30
N LEU A 35 -2.20 6.63 1.45
CA LEU A 35 -2.85 7.95 1.41
C LEU A 35 -2.38 8.64 0.14
N ILE A 36 -3.31 9.10 -0.69
CA ILE A 36 -3.03 9.49 -2.07
C ILE A 36 -3.67 10.85 -2.35
N ASP A 37 -2.94 11.78 -2.95
CA ASP A 37 -3.47 13.10 -3.31
C ASP A 37 -4.45 13.02 -4.51
N PRO A 38 -5.20 14.10 -4.83
CA PRO A 38 -6.08 14.11 -5.99
C PRO A 38 -5.39 13.92 -7.36
N GLN A 39 -4.08 14.14 -7.43
CA GLN A 39 -3.24 13.98 -8.62
C GLN A 39 -2.67 12.56 -8.76
N GLY A 40 -2.86 11.71 -7.74
CA GLY A 40 -2.43 10.32 -7.71
C GLY A 40 -1.08 10.07 -7.02
N HIS A 41 -0.42 11.08 -6.43
CA HIS A 41 0.84 10.87 -5.70
C HIS A 41 0.60 10.30 -4.30
N ILE A 42 1.55 9.49 -3.84
CA ILE A 42 1.51 8.90 -2.51
C ILE A 42 1.97 9.93 -1.48
N LEU A 43 1.08 10.29 -0.55
CA LEU A 43 1.36 11.19 0.57
C LEU A 43 1.87 10.43 1.80
N GLY A 44 1.61 9.12 1.88
CA GLY A 44 2.10 8.28 2.95
C GLY A 44 1.56 6.85 2.88
N GLY A 45 2.23 5.94 3.57
CA GLY A 45 1.81 4.54 3.69
C GLY A 45 1.91 4.04 5.12
N HIS A 46 1.03 3.10 5.47
CA HIS A 46 1.01 2.45 6.77
C HIS A 46 0.85 0.96 6.53
N ILE A 47 1.66 0.16 7.23
CA ILE A 47 1.57 -1.29 7.17
C ILE A 47 1.48 -1.83 8.60
N LEU A 48 0.52 -2.69 8.81
CA LEU A 48 0.37 -3.48 10.03
C LEU A 48 0.38 -4.95 9.62
N GLY A 49 1.20 -5.78 10.26
CA GLY A 49 1.26 -7.22 10.03
C GLY A 49 2.68 -7.72 9.75
N ASN A 50 2.78 -8.98 9.33
CA ASN A 50 4.06 -9.65 9.12
C ASN A 50 4.90 -8.97 8.01
N ARG A 51 6.20 -8.82 8.24
CA ARG A 51 7.18 -8.19 7.34
C ARG A 51 6.87 -6.74 6.95
N ALA A 52 6.21 -5.98 7.83
CA ALA A 52 5.91 -4.56 7.58
C ALA A 52 7.18 -3.70 7.36
N ASP A 53 8.27 -4.06 8.02
CA ASP A 53 9.61 -3.50 7.89
C ASP A 53 10.20 -3.63 6.48
N ASP A 54 9.97 -4.75 5.81
CA ASP A 54 10.40 -4.95 4.42
C ASP A 54 9.43 -4.29 3.42
N LEU A 55 8.12 -4.44 3.67
CA LEU A 55 7.07 -4.02 2.73
C LEU A 55 6.95 -2.49 2.61
N ILE A 56 7.40 -1.74 3.60
CA ILE A 56 7.39 -0.27 3.55
C ILE A 56 8.36 0.28 2.50
N ALA A 57 9.40 -0.48 2.14
CA ALA A 57 10.49 0.00 1.28
C ALA A 57 10.01 0.48 -0.09
N SER A 58 9.12 -0.27 -0.77
CA SER A 58 8.59 0.12 -2.08
C SER A 58 7.72 1.37 -2.01
N ILE A 59 7.02 1.60 -0.89
CA ILE A 59 6.26 2.84 -0.66
C ILE A 59 7.22 4.02 -0.50
N VAL A 60 8.28 3.87 0.29
CA VAL A 60 9.29 4.93 0.51
C VAL A 60 9.98 5.29 -0.81
N VAL A 61 10.38 4.29 -1.60
CA VAL A 61 10.99 4.51 -2.92
C VAL A 61 10.03 5.22 -3.86
N ALA A 62 8.75 4.81 -3.89
CA ALA A 62 7.75 5.46 -4.73
C ALA A 62 7.50 6.92 -4.34
N MET A 63 7.42 7.22 -3.04
CA MET A 63 7.29 8.60 -2.54
C MET A 63 8.52 9.44 -2.91
N GLN A 64 9.73 8.91 -2.71
CA GLN A 64 10.98 9.61 -3.02
C GLN A 64 11.13 9.88 -4.52
N ALA A 65 10.67 8.96 -5.37
CA ALA A 65 10.70 9.09 -6.82
C ALA A 65 9.50 9.86 -7.40
N GLY A 66 8.54 10.29 -6.56
CA GLY A 66 7.34 11.00 -7.02
C GLY A 66 6.42 10.14 -7.89
N LEU A 67 6.39 8.82 -7.69
CA LEU A 67 5.54 7.92 -8.47
C LEU A 67 4.06 8.08 -8.08
N ARG A 68 3.19 7.94 -9.07
CA ARG A 68 1.75 7.83 -8.84
C ARG A 68 1.38 6.44 -8.33
N ALA A 69 0.34 6.34 -7.51
CA ALA A 69 -0.20 5.06 -7.01
C ALA A 69 -0.55 4.10 -8.15
N GLU A 70 -1.10 4.61 -9.26
CA GLU A 70 -1.38 3.85 -10.48
C GLU A 70 -0.14 3.11 -11.03
N GLN A 71 1.06 3.68 -10.90
CA GLN A 71 2.29 3.02 -11.37
C GLN A 71 2.65 1.82 -10.48
N ILE A 72 2.37 1.88 -9.18
CA ILE A 72 2.49 0.71 -8.29
C ILE A 72 1.42 -0.33 -8.63
N ALA A 73 0.16 0.09 -8.81
CA ALA A 73 -0.95 -0.80 -9.13
C ALA A 73 -0.71 -1.62 -10.42
N ASN A 74 -0.10 -0.97 -11.43
CA ASN A 74 0.25 -1.56 -12.72
C ASN A 74 1.59 -2.31 -12.74
N THR A 75 2.34 -2.32 -11.63
CA THR A 75 3.58 -3.10 -11.55
C THR A 75 3.28 -4.59 -11.49
N ILE A 76 3.97 -5.37 -12.32
CA ILE A 76 3.90 -6.84 -12.27
C ILE A 76 4.65 -7.30 -11.01
N ILE A 77 3.91 -7.80 -10.02
CA ILE A 77 4.45 -8.37 -8.79
C ILE A 77 4.39 -9.90 -8.86
N PRO A 78 5.47 -10.62 -8.46
CA PRO A 78 5.44 -12.06 -8.37
C PRO A 78 4.31 -12.56 -7.46
N TYR A 79 3.64 -13.61 -7.90
CA TYR A 79 2.53 -14.21 -7.19
C TYR A 79 2.87 -15.64 -6.71
N PRO A 80 2.49 -16.04 -5.47
CA PRO A 80 1.92 -15.19 -4.43
C PRO A 80 3.02 -14.54 -3.56
N THR A 81 2.95 -13.24 -3.30
CA THR A 81 3.85 -12.52 -2.38
C THR A 81 3.11 -11.54 -1.47
N LEU A 82 3.72 -11.17 -0.33
CA LEU A 82 3.14 -10.14 0.55
C LEU A 82 3.12 -8.76 -0.11
N SER A 83 4.05 -8.50 -1.04
CA SER A 83 4.13 -7.24 -1.80
C SER A 83 2.89 -6.97 -2.64
N GLU A 84 2.11 -7.99 -2.97
CA GLU A 84 0.79 -7.82 -3.59
C GLU A 84 -0.16 -6.99 -2.72
N GLY A 85 0.00 -7.02 -1.39
CA GLY A 85 -0.74 -6.15 -0.48
C GLY A 85 -0.52 -4.66 -0.78
N VAL A 86 0.70 -4.27 -1.14
CA VAL A 86 1.04 -2.90 -1.53
C VAL A 86 0.45 -2.56 -2.89
N ARG A 87 0.57 -3.47 -3.87
CA ARG A 87 -0.01 -3.31 -5.21
C ARG A 87 -1.52 -3.11 -5.15
N TRP A 88 -2.24 -4.00 -4.46
CA TRP A 88 -3.69 -3.95 -4.38
C TRP A 88 -4.19 -2.76 -3.54
N ALA A 89 -3.45 -2.34 -2.51
CA ALA A 89 -3.76 -1.10 -1.81
C ALA A 89 -3.61 0.13 -2.71
N ALA A 90 -2.70 0.12 -3.68
CA ALA A 90 -2.55 1.20 -4.65
C ALA A 90 -3.64 1.20 -5.74
N ASP A 91 -4.24 0.04 -6.02
CA ASP A 91 -5.32 -0.13 -6.99
C ASP A 91 -6.69 0.22 -6.39
N ARG A 92 -6.97 -0.23 -5.15
CA ARG A 92 -8.26 -0.08 -4.47
C ARG A 92 -8.39 1.25 -3.72
N ILE A 93 -8.41 2.36 -4.45
CA ILE A 93 -8.53 3.72 -3.91
C ILE A 93 -10.00 4.11 -3.71
N GLU A 94 -10.37 4.42 -2.47
CA GLU A 94 -11.69 4.98 -2.07
C GLU A 94 -11.63 6.51 -1.90
#